data_AF-A0A820L455-F1
#
_entry.id   AF-A0A820L455-F1
#
_cell.length_a   1.000
_cell.length_b   1.000
_cell.length_c   1.000
_cell.angle_alpha   90.00
_cell.angle_beta   90.00
_cell.angle_gamma   90.00
#
_symmetry.space_group_name_H-M   'P 1'
#
loop_
_entity.id
_entity.type
_entity.pdbx_description
1 polymer ?
#
loop_
_entity_poly.entity_id
_entity_poly.type
_entity_poly.pdbx_seq_one_letter_code
_entity_poly.pdbx_strand_id
1 'polypeptide(L)'
;MFDTHQAAKELKLPTLSLAYLLKTYCNIDASKQFQLADWRIRPLPNEYLRYAQEDTHYLLYIYDRLRNQLIEKNSDALQSVYKKSKIVCQK
;
A
#
# COMPACT_ATOMS: atom_id res chain seq x y z
N MET A 1 -8.94 -10.16 -1.39
CA MET A 1 -8.08 -8.99 -1.60
C MET A 1 -8.06 -8.17 -0.31
N PHE A 2 -6.89 -7.66 0.10
CA PHE A 2 -6.74 -6.72 1.21
C PHE A 2 -6.17 -5.42 0.64
N ASP A 3 -6.86 -4.31 0.88
CA ASP A 3 -6.46 -2.99 0.39
C ASP A 3 -5.85 -2.19 1.55
N THR A 4 -4.54 -1.93 1.47
CA THR A 4 -3.80 -1.16 2.49
C THR A 4 -4.31 0.27 2.61
N HIS A 5 -4.88 0.84 1.54
CA HIS A 5 -5.53 2.15 1.59
C HIS A 5 -6.82 2.11 2.44
N GLN A 6 -7.64 1.06 2.30
CA GLN A 6 -8.83 0.87 3.14
C GLN A 6 -8.44 0.64 4.61
N ALA A 7 -7.38 -0.13 4.85
CA ALA A 7 -6.84 -0.35 6.19
C ALA A 7 -6.35 0.94 6.84
N ALA A 8 -5.58 1.76 6.11
CA ALA A 8 -5.11 3.06 6.57
C ALA A 8 -6.28 4.00 6.94
N LYS A 9 -7.37 3.95 6.15
CA LYS A 9 -8.59 4.73 6.42
C LYS A 9 -9.30 4.27 7.68
N GLU A 10 -9.43 2.96 7.90
CA GLU A 10 -10.04 2.38 9.10
C GLU A 10 -9.22 2.67 10.37
N LEU A 11 -7.89 2.68 10.24
CA LEU A 11 -6.97 3.06 11.31
C LEU A 11 -6.91 4.58 11.55
N LYS A 12 -7.54 5.39 10.69
CA LYS A 12 -7.52 6.87 10.74
C LYS A 12 -6.10 7.43 10.69
N LEU A 13 -5.25 6.87 9.81
CA LEU A 13 -3.89 7.35 9.63
C LEU A 13 -3.89 8.77 9.03
N PRO A 14 -2.86 9.60 9.32
CA PRO A 14 -2.74 10.97 8.82
C PRO A 14 -2.83 11.08 7.30
N THR A 15 -2.26 10.11 6.58
CA THR A 15 -2.38 10.02 5.13
C THR A 15 -2.55 8.57 4.69
N LEU A 16 -3.11 8.38 3.49
CA LEU A 16 -3.51 7.08 2.96
C LEU A 16 -2.64 6.61 1.78
N SER A 17 -1.52 7.30 1.53
CA SER A 17 -0.66 7.03 0.37
C SER A 17 0.34 5.90 0.66
N LEU A 18 0.73 5.15 -0.38
CA LEU A 18 1.77 4.14 -0.26
C LEU A 18 3.09 4.75 0.23
N ALA A 19 3.46 5.94 -0.26
CA ALA A 19 4.64 6.67 0.18
C ALA A 19 4.68 6.88 1.70
N TYR A 20 3.55 7.21 2.31
CA TYR A 20 3.44 7.35 3.76
C TYR A 20 3.59 6.02 4.50
N LEU A 21 2.98 4.95 3.98
CA LEU A 21 3.09 3.61 4.58
C LEU A 21 4.54 3.09 4.49
N LEU A 22 5.21 3.28 3.35
CA LEU A 22 6.61 2.96 3.16
C LEU A 22 7.49 3.72 4.15
N LYS A 23 7.28 5.03 4.30
CA LYS A 23 8.04 5.84 5.26
C LYS A 23 7.79 5.41 6.70
N THR A 24 6.53 5.18 7.07
CA THR A 24 6.13 4.90 8.45
C THR A 24 6.56 3.51 8.92
N TYR A 25 6.36 2.49 8.08
CA TYR A 25 6.61 1.11 8.49
C TYR A 25 7.99 0.59 8.07
N CYS A 26 8.55 1.09 6.96
CA CYS A 26 9.80 0.59 6.39
C CYS A 26 10.94 1.62 6.42
N ASN A 27 10.67 2.87 6.83
CA ASN A 27 11.61 4.00 6.74
C ASN A 27 12.16 4.24 5.32
N ILE A 28 11.32 4.04 4.30
CA ILE A 28 11.69 4.20 2.88
C ILE A 28 11.01 5.44 2.32
N ASP A 29 11.80 6.30 1.68
CA ASP A 29 11.29 7.45 0.94
C ASP A 29 10.92 7.02 -0.49
N ALA A 30 9.62 6.99 -0.77
CA ALA A 30 9.14 6.66 -2.11
C ALA A 30 9.53 7.75 -3.11
N SER A 31 10.21 7.37 -4.19
CA SER A 31 10.41 8.25 -5.33
C SER A 31 9.05 8.57 -5.96
N LYS A 32 8.85 9.80 -6.42
CA LYS A 32 7.67 10.19 -7.24
C LYS A 32 8.00 10.37 -8.71
N GLN A 33 9.25 10.15 -9.09
CA GLN A 33 9.81 10.54 -10.38
C GLN A 33 9.16 9.80 -11.56
N PHE A 34 8.73 8.55 -11.36
CA PHE A 34 8.21 7.70 -12.43
C PHE A 34 6.69 7.49 -12.38
N GLN A 35 5.97 8.20 -11.51
CA GLN A 35 4.52 8.05 -11.36
C GLN A 35 3.75 8.37 -12.66
N LEU A 36 4.25 9.32 -13.47
CA LEU A 36 3.68 9.73 -14.75
C LEU A 36 4.60 9.45 -15.95
N ALA A 37 5.59 8.57 -15.76
CA ALA A 37 6.54 8.22 -16.81
C ALA A 37 5.89 7.38 -17.93
N ASP A 38 6.49 7.37 -19.12
CA ASP A 38 6.05 6.49 -20.21
C ASP A 38 6.54 5.05 -19.97
N TRP A 39 5.66 4.22 -19.39
CA TRP A 39 5.93 2.81 -19.08
C TRP A 39 5.97 1.89 -20.32
N ARG A 40 5.74 2.42 -21.53
CA ARG A 40 5.80 1.65 -22.79
C ARG A 40 7.22 1.52 -23.34
N ILE A 41 8.17 2.34 -22.88
CA ILE A 41 9.56 2.36 -23.35
C ILE A 41 10.24 1.00 -23.16
N ARG A 42 11.01 0.53 -24.16
CA ARG A 42 11.83 -0.69 -24.08
C ARG A 42 13.22 -0.51 -24.71
N PRO A 43 14.27 -1.16 -24.16
CA PRO A 43 14.27 -1.90 -22.89
C PRO A 43 13.96 -0.99 -21.69
N LEU A 44 13.35 -1.55 -20.65
CA LEU A 44 12.94 -0.76 -19.50
C LEU A 44 14.19 -0.37 -18.68
N PRO A 45 14.46 0.93 -18.41
CA PRO A 45 15.62 1.33 -17.64
C PRO A 45 15.62 0.73 -16.23
N ASN A 46 16.81 0.50 -15.65
CA ASN A 46 16.94 -0.07 -14.30
C ASN A 46 16.22 0.74 -13.22
N GLU A 47 16.13 2.07 -13.38
CA GLU A 47 15.41 2.95 -12.47
C GLU A 47 13.90 2.68 -12.47
N TYR A 48 13.32 2.38 -13.63
CA TYR A 48 11.90 2.02 -13.75
C TYR A 48 11.64 0.64 -13.14
N LEU A 49 12.56 -0.32 -13.36
CA LEU A 49 12.47 -1.64 -12.75
C LEU A 49 12.49 -1.54 -11.22
N ARG A 50 13.42 -0.75 -10.68
CA ARG A 50 13.52 -0.51 -9.24
C ARG A 50 12.27 0.16 -8.69
N TYR A 51 11.79 1.22 -9.34
CA TYR A 51 10.55 1.90 -8.94
C TYR A 51 9.36 0.94 -8.91
N ALA A 52 9.16 0.16 -9.99
CA ALA A 52 8.07 -0.80 -10.07
C ALA A 52 8.18 -1.93 -9.03
N GLN A 53 9.41 -2.36 -8.70
CA GLN A 53 9.64 -3.32 -7.63
C GLN A 53 9.25 -2.73 -6.27
N GLU A 54 9.72 -1.53 -5.94
CA GLU A 54 9.48 -0.87 -4.66
C GLU A 54 7.98 -0.67 -4.35
N ASP A 55 7.14 -0.49 -5.37
CA ASP A 55 5.68 -0.39 -5.23
C ASP A 55 5.02 -1.65 -4.62
N THR A 56 5.65 -2.83 -4.76
CA THR A 56 5.08 -4.11 -4.28
C THR A 56 5.94 -4.82 -3.24
N HIS A 57 7.25 -4.61 -3.27
CA HIS A 57 8.24 -5.34 -2.47
C HIS A 57 7.92 -5.33 -0.96
N TYR A 58 7.40 -4.22 -0.46
CA TYR A 58 7.12 -4.02 0.97
C TYR A 58 5.66 -4.23 1.36
N LEU A 59 4.75 -4.47 0.42
CA LEU A 59 3.31 -4.51 0.69
C LEU A 59 2.91 -5.64 1.64
N LEU A 60 3.60 -6.78 1.60
CA LEU A 60 3.30 -7.90 2.50
C LEU A 60 3.65 -7.56 3.95
N TYR A 61 4.80 -6.94 4.18
CA TYR A 61 5.17 -6.48 5.51
C TYR A 61 4.22 -5.40 6.02
N ILE A 62 3.87 -4.43 5.17
CA ILE A 62 2.88 -3.38 5.49
C ILE A 62 1.52 -4.02 5.83
N TYR A 63 1.10 -5.03 5.07
CA TYR A 63 -0.12 -5.78 5.36
C TYR A 63 -0.11 -6.39 6.76
N ASP A 64 0.96 -7.09 7.15
CA ASP A 64 1.06 -7.68 8.49
C ASP A 64 1.01 -6.62 9.60
N ARG A 65 1.71 -5.49 9.41
CA ARG A 65 1.68 -4.36 10.36
C ARG A 65 0.29 -3.77 10.51
N LEU A 66 -0.40 -3.49 9.40
CA LEU A 66 -1.75 -2.91 9.42
C LEU A 66 -2.77 -3.91 9.97
N ARG A 67 -2.66 -5.20 9.63
CA ARG A 67 -3.52 -6.26 10.17
C ARG A 67 -3.42 -6.32 11.69
N ASN A 68 -2.22 -6.33 12.24
CA ASN A 68 -2.01 -6.41 13.68
C ASN A 68 -2.59 -5.16 14.39
N GLN A 69 -2.35 -3.96 13.85
CA GLN A 69 -2.94 -2.72 14.38
C GLN A 69 -4.47 -2.70 14.33
N LEU A 70 -5.07 -3.27 13.28
CA LEU A 70 -6.53 -3.40 13.19
C LEU A 70 -7.08 -4.33 14.27
N ILE A 71 -6.42 -5.46 14.50
CA ILE A 71 -6.81 -6.43 15.54
C ILE A 71 -6.69 -5.80 16.94
N GLU A 72 -5.59 -5.11 17.21
CA GLU A 72 -5.36 -4.41 18.49
C GLU A 72 -6.42 -3.34 18.77
N LYS A 73 -6.91 -2.66 17.73
CA LYS A 73 -7.96 -1.65 17.85
C LYS A 73 -9.32 -2.29 18.12
N ASN A 74 -9.73 -3.26 17.30
CA ASN A 74 -10.98 -4.01 17.42
C ASN A 74 -10.98 -5.19 16.42
N SER A 75 -11.32 -6.39 16.87
CA SER A 75 -11.56 -7.60 16.05
C SER A 75 -12.42 -7.35 14.80
N ASP A 76 -13.45 -6.50 14.91
CA ASP A 76 -14.38 -6.19 13.80
C ASP A 76 -13.77 -5.27 12.73
N ALA A 77 -12.74 -4.50 13.08
CA ALA A 77 -12.11 -3.55 12.16
C ALA A 77 -11.44 -4.28 10.99
N LEU A 78 -10.80 -5.43 11.25
CA LEU A 78 -10.19 -6.24 10.20
C LEU A 78 -11.24 -6.77 9.21
N GLN A 79 -12.38 -7.25 9.72
CA GLN A 79 -13.48 -7.73 8.89
C GLN A 79 -14.10 -6.61 8.06
N SER A 80 -14.22 -5.41 8.62
CA SER A 80 -14.67 -4.20 7.91
C SER A 80 -13.76 -3.89 6.71
N VAL A 81 -12.44 -3.96 6.88
CA VAL A 81 -11.47 -3.73 5.78
C VAL A 81 -11.66 -4.75 4.67
N TYR A 82 -11.72 -6.05 4.97
CA TYR A 82 -11.94 -7.07 3.94
C TYR A 82 -13.27 -6.90 3.20
N LYS A 83 -14.35 -6.53 3.90
CA LYS A 83 -15.65 -6.22 3.26
C LYS A 83 -15.53 -5.03 2.31
N LYS A 84 -14.88 -3.94 2.73
CA LYS A 84 -14.66 -2.75 1.89
C LYS A 84 -13.76 -3.06 0.68
N SER A 85 -12.67 -3.80 0.87
CA SER A 85 -11.80 -4.26 -0.21
C SER A 85 -12.56 -5.13 -1.21
N LYS A 86 -13.44 -6.03 -0.75
CA LYS A 86 -14.30 -6.83 -1.64
C LYS A 86 -15.17 -5.95 -2.53
N ILE A 87 -15.80 -4.91 -1.96
CA ILE A 87 -16.64 -3.96 -2.73
C ILE A 87 -15.81 -3.26 -3.82
N VAL A 88 -14.55 -2.88 -3.52
CA VAL A 88 -13.65 -2.29 -4.53
C VAL A 88 -13.39 -3.25 -5.68
N CYS A 89 -13.17 -4.53 -5.42
CA CYS A 89 -12.98 -5.56 -6.46
C CYS A 89 -14.22 -5.88 -7.29
N GLN A 90 -15.41 -5.43 -6.86
CA GLN A 90 -16.68 -5.69 -7.55
C GLN A 90 -17.08 -4.56 -8.50
N LYS A 91 -16.27 -3.50 -8.58
CA LYS A 91 -16.39 -2.44 -9.59
C LYS A 91 -15.66 -2.86 -10.87
#